data_AF-A0A257PHA8-F1
#
_entry.id   AF-A0A257PHA8-F1
#
_cell.length_a   1.000
_cell.length_b   1.000
_cell.length_c   1.000
_cell.angle_alpha   90.00
_cell.angle_beta   90.00
_cell.angle_gamma   90.00
#
_symmetry.space_group_name_H-M   'P 1'
#
loop_
_entity.id
_entity.type
_entity.pdbx_description
1 polymer ?
#
loop_
_entity_poly.entity_id
_entity_poly.type
_entity_poly.pdbx_seq_one_letter_code
_entity_poly.pdbx_strand_id
1 'polypeptide(L)'
;MALHSAQAMSGPTAIQIDGGPVGALQLSGGFDGYGYYLGNVGSGVKDNGAEVGSALIELQKTSGVLQFTVEVGSNGGATTVGTTPSQTSTTTFTTGPLYAGYVTIAPTGMPFTVSAGQLASLEGFESGVDWNNADQLTTAIFYVQNSQNRGVSGSYTEGPVSATLTFGDGYDSGVFNFLQALVTYTINSSNSLNVYYAGNLGTTGLNTYAYGNSTTAAYGPQFVNSQM
;
A
#
# COMPACT_ATOMS: atom_id res chain seq x y z
N MET A 1 -7.00 6.51 -11.75
CA MET A 1 -6.48 7.71 -11.06
C MET A 1 -6.57 7.46 -9.57
N ALA A 2 -5.49 7.74 -8.84
CA ALA A 2 -5.37 7.51 -7.40
C ALA A 2 -6.48 8.23 -6.62
N LEU A 3 -6.81 7.71 -5.43
CA LEU A 3 -7.50 8.50 -4.41
C LEU A 3 -6.91 9.91 -4.42
N HIS A 4 -7.75 10.95 -4.45
CA HIS A 4 -7.35 12.25 -3.93
C HIS A 4 -7.22 12.12 -2.41
N SER A 5 -6.26 11.32 -1.92
CA SER A 5 -5.82 11.49 -0.55
C SER A 5 -5.19 12.89 -0.50
N ALA A 6 -5.58 13.67 0.49
CA ALA A 6 -4.74 14.79 0.87
C ALA A 6 -3.38 14.17 1.20
N GLN A 7 -2.33 14.61 0.50
CA GLN A 7 -0.97 14.18 0.79
C GLN A 7 -0.31 15.28 1.61
N ALA A 8 0.40 14.90 2.65
CA ALA A 8 1.16 15.82 3.49
C ALA A 8 2.25 16.55 2.68
N MET A 9 2.66 16.00 1.54
CA MET A 9 3.70 16.50 0.66
C MET A 9 3.33 16.29 -0.81
N SER A 10 3.72 17.25 -1.67
CA SER A 10 3.86 17.02 -3.11
C SER A 10 5.33 16.71 -3.41
N GLY A 11 5.59 15.50 -3.91
CA GLY A 11 6.95 15.09 -4.29
C GLY A 11 7.49 15.89 -5.50
N PRO A 12 8.82 15.84 -5.73
CA PRO A 12 9.41 16.43 -6.93
C PRO A 12 8.89 15.75 -8.20
N THR A 13 8.94 16.45 -9.34
CA THR A 13 8.61 15.85 -10.64
C THR A 13 9.51 14.66 -10.94
N ALA A 14 8.93 13.56 -11.42
CA ALA A 14 9.66 12.35 -11.77
C ALA A 14 10.70 12.60 -12.88
N ILE A 15 11.84 11.94 -12.76
CA ILE A 15 12.89 11.93 -13.79
C ILE A 15 12.38 11.11 -14.97
N GLN A 16 12.39 11.71 -16.15
CA GLN A 16 12.00 11.03 -17.38
C GLN A 16 13.20 10.28 -17.97
N ILE A 17 13.02 9.00 -18.25
CA ILE A 17 14.04 8.11 -18.83
C ILE A 17 13.53 7.59 -20.16
N ASP A 18 14.35 7.63 -21.20
CA ASP A 18 14.09 6.91 -22.44
C ASP A 18 14.43 5.43 -22.26
N GLY A 19 13.40 4.60 -22.12
CA GLY A 19 13.54 3.14 -22.01
C GLY A 19 13.78 2.43 -23.36
N GLY A 20 13.93 3.17 -24.46
CA GLY A 20 14.13 2.60 -25.79
C GLY A 20 12.91 1.79 -26.24
N PRO A 21 13.05 0.47 -26.50
CA PRO A 21 11.92 -0.36 -26.97
C PRO A 21 10.73 -0.41 -26.02
N VAL A 22 10.94 -0.18 -24.72
CA VAL A 22 9.84 -0.14 -23.73
C VAL A 22 9.24 1.26 -23.59
N GLY A 23 9.70 2.27 -24.34
CA GLY A 23 9.17 3.62 -24.32
C GLY A 23 9.59 4.45 -23.09
N ALA A 24 8.91 5.59 -22.89
CA ALA A 24 9.23 6.52 -21.80
C ALA A 24 8.91 5.92 -20.42
N LEU A 25 9.86 6.06 -19.50
CA LEU A 25 9.77 5.61 -18.11
C LEU A 25 9.89 6.82 -17.18
N GLN A 26 9.31 6.68 -15.99
CA GLN A 26 9.35 7.67 -14.92
C GLN A 26 10.07 7.08 -13.72
N LEU A 27 11.12 7.75 -13.25
CA LEU A 27 11.84 7.40 -12.03
C LEU A 27 11.55 8.44 -10.95
N SER A 28 11.04 7.98 -9.82
CA SER A 28 10.72 8.75 -8.62
C SER A 28 11.25 8.02 -7.39
N GLY A 29 11.13 8.66 -6.23
CA GLY A 29 11.53 8.07 -4.96
C GLY A 29 11.58 9.11 -3.85
N GLY A 30 11.81 8.64 -2.64
CA GLY A 30 11.85 9.45 -1.44
C GLY A 30 12.53 8.74 -0.28
N PHE A 31 12.94 9.53 0.69
CA PHE A 31 13.45 9.06 1.96
C PHE A 31 12.89 9.96 3.07
N ASP A 32 12.59 9.38 4.22
CA ASP A 32 12.18 10.11 5.42
C ASP A 32 12.90 9.61 6.68
N GLY A 33 12.74 10.39 7.75
CA GLY A 33 13.23 10.05 9.07
C GLY A 33 12.52 10.85 10.14
N TYR A 34 12.58 10.32 11.36
CA TYR A 34 11.89 10.81 12.53
C TYR A 34 12.91 11.18 13.60
N GLY A 35 12.73 12.34 14.22
CA GLY A 35 13.25 12.60 15.57
C GLY A 35 12.08 12.57 16.55
N TYR A 36 12.22 11.88 17.67
CA TYR A 36 11.09 11.68 18.59
C TYR A 36 11.47 11.85 20.06
N TYR A 37 10.46 12.25 20.84
CA TYR A 37 10.45 12.27 22.30
C TYR A 37 9.04 11.85 22.77
N LEU A 38 8.96 10.87 23.67
CA LEU A 38 7.74 10.21 24.10
C LEU A 38 7.69 10.16 25.63
N GLY A 39 6.56 10.57 26.21
CA GLY A 39 6.30 10.41 27.64
C GLY A 39 5.67 9.04 27.95
N ASN A 40 5.84 8.56 29.19
CA ASN A 40 5.19 7.35 29.72
C ASN A 40 5.44 6.07 28.90
N VAL A 41 6.65 5.91 28.35
CA VAL A 41 7.02 4.67 27.64
C VAL A 41 7.16 3.49 28.61
N GLY A 42 6.88 2.28 28.11
CA GLY A 42 7.06 1.05 28.87
C GLY A 42 8.53 0.82 29.27
N SER A 43 8.75 0.03 30.33
CA SER A 43 10.11 -0.30 30.77
C SER A 43 10.94 -0.92 29.65
N GLY A 44 12.15 -0.38 29.42
CA GLY A 44 13.08 -0.85 28.38
C GLY A 44 12.83 -0.27 26.98
N VAL A 45 11.78 0.54 26.78
CA VAL A 45 11.53 1.28 25.54
C VAL A 45 12.24 2.64 25.61
N LYS A 46 12.90 3.04 24.53
CA LYS A 46 13.53 4.37 24.45
C LYS A 46 12.46 5.44 24.33
N ASP A 47 12.53 6.45 25.20
CA ASP A 47 11.67 7.63 25.20
C ASP A 47 12.10 8.68 24.18
N ASN A 48 13.35 8.69 23.73
CA ASN A 48 13.79 9.60 22.68
C ASN A 48 14.79 8.96 21.70
N GLY A 49 14.86 9.51 20.50
CA GLY A 49 15.75 8.99 19.47
C GLY A 49 15.56 9.64 18.10
N ALA A 50 16.23 9.05 17.12
CA ALA A 50 16.01 9.34 15.72
C ALA A 50 16.10 8.05 14.91
N GLU A 51 15.18 7.87 13.96
CA GLU A 51 15.07 6.68 13.12
C GLU A 51 14.91 7.10 11.66
N VAL A 52 15.42 6.27 10.74
CA VAL A 52 15.04 6.36 9.32
C VAL A 52 13.75 5.56 9.14
N GLY A 53 12.70 6.20 8.63
CA GLY A 53 11.41 5.53 8.42
C GLY A 53 11.42 4.75 7.11
N SER A 54 11.64 5.43 6.00
CA SER A 54 11.53 4.86 4.67
C SER A 54 12.60 5.37 3.71
N ALA A 55 12.95 4.52 2.74
CA ALA A 55 13.76 4.85 1.58
C ALA A 55 13.27 4.01 0.40
N LEU A 56 12.50 4.64 -0.50
CA LEU A 56 11.82 3.98 -1.61
C LEU A 56 12.23 4.62 -2.94
N ILE A 57 12.35 3.79 -3.97
CA ILE A 57 12.59 4.18 -5.36
C ILE A 57 11.53 3.51 -6.21
N GLU A 58 10.93 4.27 -7.11
CA GLU A 58 9.86 3.81 -7.98
C GLU A 58 10.20 4.05 -9.46
N LEU A 59 10.04 3.01 -10.27
CA LEU A 59 10.15 3.07 -11.72
C LEU A 59 8.79 2.68 -12.34
N GLN A 60 8.26 3.54 -13.20
CA GLN A 60 6.96 3.34 -13.82
C GLN A 60 6.97 3.51 -15.33
N LYS A 61 6.13 2.73 -16.00
CA LYS A 61 5.66 2.97 -17.36
C LYS A 61 4.14 3.18 -17.33
N THR A 62 3.68 4.41 -17.52
CA THR A 62 2.28 4.81 -17.34
C THR A 62 1.50 5.01 -18.66
N SER A 63 2.12 4.71 -19.80
CA SER A 63 1.53 4.94 -21.12
C SER A 63 1.54 3.68 -21.99
N GLY A 64 0.69 3.65 -23.03
CA GLY A 64 0.53 2.51 -23.93
C GLY A 64 -0.28 1.36 -23.31
N VAL A 65 -0.43 0.28 -24.07
CA VAL A 65 -1.28 -0.86 -23.67
C VAL A 65 -0.68 -1.65 -22.53
N LEU A 66 0.63 -1.90 -22.56
CA LEU A 66 1.36 -2.58 -21.50
C LEU A 66 2.04 -1.54 -20.61
N GLN A 67 1.64 -1.47 -19.36
CA GLN A 67 2.15 -0.56 -18.33
C GLN A 67 2.72 -1.37 -17.17
N PHE A 68 3.56 -0.76 -16.34
CA PHE A 68 4.07 -1.41 -15.14
C PHE A 68 4.51 -0.39 -14.09
N THR A 69 4.54 -0.84 -12.84
CA THR A 69 5.10 -0.11 -11.69
C THR A 69 5.97 -1.06 -10.90
N VAL A 70 7.17 -0.60 -10.54
CA VAL A 70 8.10 -1.27 -9.65
C VAL A 70 8.58 -0.27 -8.62
N GLU A 71 8.16 -0.44 -7.38
CA GLU A 71 8.61 0.32 -6.21
C GLU A 71 9.38 -0.60 -5.29
N VAL A 72 10.63 -0.25 -5.03
CA VAL A 72 11.54 -1.04 -4.20
C VAL A 72 12.21 -0.19 -3.15
N GLY A 73 12.55 -0.81 -2.03
CA GLY A 73 13.32 -0.16 -0.98
C GLY A 73 13.02 -0.73 0.38
N SER A 74 13.34 0.06 1.40
CA SER A 74 13.03 -0.30 2.78
C SER A 74 11.99 0.67 3.33
N ASN A 75 11.02 0.11 4.05
CA ASN A 75 9.96 0.85 4.70
C ASN A 75 9.78 0.28 6.12
N GLY A 76 9.97 1.12 7.13
CA GLY A 76 9.77 0.80 8.54
C GLY A 76 8.29 0.78 8.94
N GLY A 77 7.42 1.22 8.03
CA GLY A 77 5.99 1.38 8.21
C GLY A 77 5.63 2.78 8.71
N ALA A 78 4.39 3.18 8.45
CA ALA A 78 3.86 4.43 8.94
C ALA A 78 3.80 4.47 10.48
N THR A 79 4.07 5.64 11.07
CA THR A 79 4.11 5.77 12.53
C THR A 79 2.71 6.02 13.10
N THR A 80 2.21 5.11 13.93
CA THR A 80 0.93 5.30 14.62
C THR A 80 1.05 6.22 15.84
N VAL A 81 0.02 7.01 16.12
CA VAL A 81 -0.01 7.89 17.30
C VAL A 81 0.26 7.11 18.59
N GLY A 82 1.23 7.57 19.38
CA GLY A 82 1.60 6.99 20.67
C GLY A 82 2.56 5.81 20.59
N THR A 83 3.05 5.44 19.40
CA THR A 83 4.10 4.44 19.24
C THR A 83 5.46 5.08 19.01
N THR A 84 6.52 4.31 19.24
CA THR A 84 7.87 4.69 18.83
C THR A 84 8.01 4.50 17.32
N PRO A 85 8.53 5.49 16.57
CA PRO A 85 8.84 5.31 15.16
C PRO A 85 9.74 4.09 14.93
N SER A 86 9.48 3.34 13.87
CA SER A 86 10.23 2.15 13.52
C SER A 86 11.42 2.49 12.64
N GLN A 87 12.58 1.88 12.93
CA GLN A 87 13.76 1.93 12.06
C GLN A 87 13.57 1.00 10.86
N THR A 88 13.73 1.55 9.67
CA THR A 88 13.85 0.80 8.41
C THR A 88 15.07 -0.13 8.43
N SER A 89 15.10 -1.17 7.60
CA SER A 89 16.22 -2.11 7.56
C SER A 89 16.67 -2.47 6.14
N THR A 90 17.98 -2.55 5.93
CA THR A 90 18.56 -2.96 4.64
C THR A 90 18.73 -4.48 4.50
N THR A 91 18.51 -5.23 5.59
CA THR A 91 18.71 -6.69 5.64
C THR A 91 17.45 -7.46 6.02
N THR A 92 16.45 -6.79 6.59
CA THR A 92 15.21 -7.39 7.09
C THR A 92 14.03 -6.60 6.55
N PHE A 93 13.19 -7.23 5.74
CA PHE A 93 12.02 -6.58 5.14
C PHE A 93 10.76 -7.33 5.55
N THR A 94 9.85 -6.66 6.25
CA THR A 94 8.61 -7.26 6.76
C THR A 94 7.70 -7.73 5.62
N THR A 95 7.57 -6.95 4.56
CA THR A 95 6.76 -7.26 3.36
C THR A 95 7.62 -7.57 2.13
N GLY A 96 8.93 -7.76 2.32
CA GLY A 96 9.91 -7.85 1.25
C GLY A 96 10.36 -6.47 0.73
N PRO A 97 11.44 -6.42 -0.06
CA PRO A 97 11.98 -5.16 -0.59
C PRO A 97 11.17 -4.60 -1.77
N LEU A 98 10.14 -5.32 -2.25
CA LEU A 98 9.27 -4.92 -3.35
C LEU A 98 7.94 -4.42 -2.77
N TYR A 99 7.79 -3.11 -2.67
CA TYR A 99 6.63 -2.46 -2.07
C TYR A 99 5.44 -2.42 -3.06
N ALA A 100 5.71 -2.16 -4.34
CA ALA A 100 4.74 -2.30 -5.42
C ALA A 100 5.42 -2.94 -6.63
N GLY A 101 4.73 -3.84 -7.33
CA GLY A 101 5.35 -4.62 -8.39
C GLY A 101 4.31 -5.29 -9.24
N TYR A 102 3.75 -4.57 -10.20
CA TYR A 102 2.64 -5.05 -11.01
C TYR A 102 2.73 -4.60 -12.46
N VAL A 103 2.07 -5.37 -13.31
CA VAL A 103 1.86 -5.07 -14.72
C VAL A 103 0.41 -4.70 -14.92
N THR A 104 0.16 -3.73 -15.77
CA THR A 104 -1.19 -3.30 -16.15
C THR A 104 -1.39 -3.45 -17.66
N ILE A 105 -2.52 -4.04 -18.04
CA ILE A 105 -3.04 -4.00 -19.39
C ILE A 105 -4.12 -2.91 -19.44
N ALA A 106 -3.85 -1.87 -20.21
CA ALA A 106 -4.72 -0.71 -20.40
C ALA A 106 -5.04 -0.52 -21.88
N PRO A 107 -6.05 -1.23 -22.42
CA PRO A 107 -6.38 -1.13 -23.84
C PRO A 107 -6.74 0.30 -24.24
N THR A 108 -6.17 0.76 -25.35
CA THR A 108 -6.36 2.14 -25.83
C THR A 108 -7.84 2.44 -26.07
N GLY A 109 -8.35 3.50 -25.44
CA GLY A 109 -9.73 3.96 -25.60
C GLY A 109 -10.78 3.14 -24.85
N MET A 110 -10.36 2.17 -24.02
CA MET A 110 -11.29 1.43 -23.16
C MET A 110 -11.37 2.08 -21.77
N PRO A 111 -12.55 2.07 -21.13
CA PRO A 111 -12.73 2.58 -19.77
C PRO A 111 -12.16 1.63 -18.70
N PHE A 112 -11.62 0.47 -19.07
CA PHE A 112 -11.17 -0.55 -18.13
C PHE A 112 -9.68 -0.86 -18.24
N THR A 113 -9.09 -1.23 -17.12
CA THR A 113 -7.70 -1.73 -17.01
C THR A 113 -7.65 -2.95 -16.12
N VAL A 114 -6.69 -3.84 -16.36
CA VAL A 114 -6.42 -4.99 -15.49
C VAL A 114 -4.97 -4.96 -15.05
N SER A 115 -4.73 -5.08 -13.75
CA SER A 115 -3.40 -5.12 -13.14
C SER A 115 -3.19 -6.43 -12.40
N ALA A 116 -1.96 -6.95 -12.39
CA ALA A 116 -1.60 -8.14 -11.63
C ALA A 116 -0.18 -8.05 -11.06
N GLY A 117 0.00 -8.47 -9.81
CA GLY A 117 1.29 -8.42 -9.10
C GLY A 117 1.13 -8.06 -7.63
N GLN A 118 2.15 -7.41 -7.06
CA GLN A 118 2.10 -6.75 -5.74
C GLN A 118 1.42 -5.40 -5.90
N LEU A 119 0.16 -5.32 -5.46
CA LEU A 119 -0.73 -4.18 -5.63
C LEU A 119 -0.93 -3.48 -4.28
N ALA A 120 -1.14 -2.17 -4.32
CA ALA A 120 -1.59 -1.43 -3.16
C ALA A 120 -3.02 -1.85 -2.77
N SER A 121 -3.29 -1.80 -1.47
CA SER A 121 -4.62 -2.01 -0.92
C SER A 121 -5.65 -1.01 -1.46
N LEU A 122 -6.88 -1.47 -1.65
CA LEU A 122 -8.05 -0.61 -1.84
C LEU A 122 -8.68 -0.20 -0.52
N GLU A 123 -8.52 -0.99 0.55
CA GLU A 123 -9.15 -0.77 1.86
C GLU A 123 -8.44 0.26 2.75
N GLY A 124 -7.35 0.86 2.27
CA GLY A 124 -6.54 1.79 3.06
C GLY A 124 -7.04 3.24 2.98
N PHE A 125 -7.53 3.77 4.10
CA PHE A 125 -7.60 5.22 4.29
C PHE A 125 -6.21 5.78 4.62
N GLU A 126 -5.39 5.00 5.32
CA GLU A 126 -4.06 5.38 5.78
C GLU A 126 -2.99 4.54 5.05
N SER A 127 -2.07 5.15 4.31
CA SER A 127 -0.98 4.45 3.64
C SER A 127 0.07 3.95 4.64
N GLY A 128 0.69 2.80 4.35
CA GLY A 128 1.88 2.34 5.06
C GLY A 128 3.15 3.14 4.73
N VAL A 129 3.06 4.16 3.87
CA VAL A 129 4.12 5.13 3.57
C VAL A 129 3.63 6.51 3.99
N ASP A 130 4.35 7.16 4.90
CA ASP A 130 3.87 8.36 5.57
C ASP A 130 3.60 9.53 4.62
N TRP A 131 4.45 9.75 3.61
CA TRP A 131 4.24 10.82 2.64
C TRP A 131 3.03 10.62 1.72
N ASN A 132 2.41 9.43 1.73
CA ASN A 132 1.16 9.18 1.01
C ASN A 132 -0.10 9.50 1.83
N ASN A 133 0.06 9.80 3.12
CA ASN A 133 -1.01 10.18 4.04
C ASN A 133 -1.21 11.70 4.09
N ALA A 134 -2.37 12.12 4.57
CA ALA A 134 -2.67 13.53 4.85
C ALA A 134 -1.91 14.05 6.07
N ASP A 135 -1.70 13.16 7.03
CA ASP A 135 -1.00 13.39 8.27
C ASP A 135 0.22 12.48 8.35
N GLN A 136 1.28 12.95 9.02
CA GLN A 136 2.51 12.18 9.18
C GLN A 136 2.35 10.98 10.14
N LEU A 137 1.28 10.95 10.93
CA LEU A 137 0.99 9.87 11.85
C LEU A 137 -0.32 9.19 11.46
N THR A 138 -0.35 7.87 11.56
CA THR A 138 -1.57 7.09 11.40
C THR A 138 -2.30 6.93 12.71
N THR A 139 -3.60 6.63 12.63
CA THR A 139 -4.43 6.35 13.80
C THR A 139 -4.43 4.87 14.15
N ALA A 140 -5.11 4.50 15.24
CA ALA A 140 -5.24 3.10 15.64
C ALA A 140 -5.96 2.22 14.61
N ILE A 141 -6.66 2.80 13.63
CA ILE A 141 -7.35 2.05 12.57
C ILE A 141 -6.38 1.49 11.52
N PHE A 142 -5.15 2.01 11.45
CA PHE A 142 -4.10 1.50 10.56
C PHE A 142 -3.88 -0.01 10.69
N TYR A 143 -4.02 -0.55 11.91
CA TYR A 143 -3.79 -1.98 12.18
C TYR A 143 -4.93 -2.90 11.74
N VAL A 144 -6.06 -2.37 11.27
CA VAL A 144 -7.19 -3.18 10.77
C VAL A 144 -7.31 -3.21 9.24
N GLN A 145 -6.33 -2.63 8.55
CA GLN A 145 -6.24 -2.63 7.09
C GLN A 145 -4.92 -3.26 6.64
N ASN A 146 -4.87 -3.71 5.39
CA ASN A 146 -3.63 -4.07 4.72
C ASN A 146 -3.03 -2.84 4.00
N SER A 147 -1.71 -2.89 3.74
CA SER A 147 -1.03 -1.91 2.87
C SER A 147 -0.84 -2.40 1.44
N GLN A 148 -0.43 -3.66 1.26
CA GLN A 148 -0.31 -4.32 -0.04
C GLN A 148 -0.81 -5.75 -0.03
N ASN A 149 -1.12 -6.27 -1.21
CA ASN A 149 -1.42 -7.66 -1.45
C ASN A 149 -0.83 -8.13 -2.78
N ARG A 150 -0.67 -9.44 -2.92
CA ARG A 150 -0.54 -10.07 -4.24
C ARG A 150 -1.92 -10.36 -4.77
N GLY A 151 -2.21 -9.90 -5.98
CA GLY A 151 -3.53 -10.05 -6.52
C GLY A 151 -3.67 -9.71 -8.00
N VAL A 152 -4.91 -9.77 -8.43
CA VAL A 152 -5.39 -9.25 -9.71
C VAL A 152 -6.42 -8.17 -9.42
N SER A 153 -6.24 -7.01 -10.03
CA SER A 153 -7.14 -5.87 -9.91
C SER A 153 -7.75 -5.53 -11.25
N GLY A 154 -9.06 -5.28 -11.27
CA GLY A 154 -9.77 -4.73 -12.41
C GLY A 154 -10.30 -3.36 -12.04
N SER A 155 -9.97 -2.35 -12.84
CA SER A 155 -10.50 -0.99 -12.70
C SER A 155 -11.35 -0.62 -13.89
N TYR A 156 -12.42 0.13 -13.64
CA TYR A 156 -13.31 0.70 -14.63
C TYR A 156 -13.56 2.17 -14.28
N THR A 157 -13.45 3.06 -15.25
CA THR A 157 -13.70 4.50 -15.07
C THR A 157 -14.45 5.03 -16.29
N GLU A 158 -15.68 5.48 -16.05
CA GLU A 158 -16.51 6.09 -17.09
C GLU A 158 -17.40 7.18 -16.47
N GLY A 159 -17.34 8.39 -17.03
CA GLY A 159 -18.06 9.54 -16.50
C GLY A 159 -17.70 9.83 -15.03
N PRO A 160 -18.68 10.02 -14.13
CA PRO A 160 -18.43 10.32 -12.71
C PRO A 160 -18.07 9.09 -11.87
N VAL A 161 -18.14 7.88 -12.44
CA VAL A 161 -17.94 6.62 -11.70
C VAL A 161 -16.55 6.06 -11.96
N SER A 162 -15.88 5.69 -10.88
CA SER A 162 -14.71 4.83 -10.89
C SER A 162 -14.95 3.64 -9.96
N ALA A 163 -14.69 2.43 -10.42
CA ALA A 163 -14.81 1.22 -9.64
C ALA A 163 -13.54 0.37 -9.81
N THR A 164 -13.00 -0.11 -8.70
CA THR A 164 -11.87 -1.04 -8.71
C THR A 164 -12.20 -2.23 -7.81
N LEU A 165 -11.91 -3.44 -8.31
CA LEU A 165 -12.05 -4.68 -7.58
C LEU A 165 -10.69 -5.37 -7.56
N THR A 166 -10.24 -5.83 -6.40
CA THR A 166 -9.00 -6.61 -6.27
C THR A 166 -9.29 -7.92 -5.58
N PHE A 167 -8.86 -9.01 -6.19
CA PHE A 167 -8.88 -10.34 -5.58
C PHE A 167 -7.45 -10.83 -5.41
N GLY A 168 -7.10 -11.23 -4.20
CA GLY A 168 -5.71 -11.53 -3.86
C GLY A 168 -5.56 -12.24 -2.53
N ASP A 169 -4.34 -12.21 -2.02
CA ASP A 169 -3.96 -12.84 -0.76
C ASP A 169 -4.14 -11.97 0.48
N GLY A 170 -4.59 -10.72 0.29
CA GLY A 170 -4.77 -9.76 1.37
C GLY A 170 -3.44 -9.51 2.08
N TYR A 171 -3.31 -9.97 3.32
CA TYR A 171 -2.21 -9.66 4.25
C TYR A 171 -0.89 -10.40 3.92
N ASP A 172 -0.48 -10.39 2.65
CA ASP A 172 0.64 -11.16 2.08
C ASP A 172 0.62 -12.65 2.46
N SER A 173 -0.59 -13.19 2.67
CA SER A 173 -0.79 -14.54 3.19
C SER A 173 -0.37 -15.64 2.20
N GLY A 174 -0.26 -15.32 0.92
CA GLY A 174 -0.10 -16.30 -0.15
C GLY A 174 -1.34 -17.17 -0.41
N VAL A 175 -2.44 -16.96 0.33
CA VAL A 175 -3.72 -17.65 0.15
C VAL A 175 -4.70 -16.71 -0.52
N PHE A 176 -5.03 -16.97 -1.79
CA PHE A 176 -5.96 -16.14 -2.57
C PHE A 176 -7.40 -16.36 -2.11
N ASN A 177 -7.85 -15.55 -1.17
CA ASN A 177 -9.20 -15.61 -0.61
C ASN A 177 -9.72 -14.23 -0.16
N PHE A 178 -9.02 -13.14 -0.46
CA PHE A 178 -9.37 -11.80 0.00
C PHE A 178 -9.91 -10.96 -1.15
N LEU A 179 -11.09 -10.38 -0.97
CA LEU A 179 -11.72 -9.48 -1.94
C LEU A 179 -11.71 -8.07 -1.39
N GLN A 180 -11.29 -7.12 -2.21
CA GLN A 180 -11.36 -5.70 -1.94
C GLN A 180 -12.11 -4.99 -3.07
N ALA A 181 -12.88 -3.96 -2.73
CA ALA A 181 -13.56 -3.10 -3.69
C ALA A 181 -13.50 -1.64 -3.26
N LEU A 182 -13.35 -0.76 -4.24
CA LEU A 182 -13.49 0.69 -4.10
C LEU A 182 -14.38 1.21 -5.21
N VAL A 183 -15.48 1.88 -4.84
CA VAL A 183 -16.31 2.64 -5.76
C VAL A 183 -16.26 4.11 -5.38
N THR A 184 -15.86 4.94 -6.33
CA THR A 184 -15.85 6.39 -6.22
C THR A 184 -16.90 6.98 -7.16
N TYR A 185 -17.76 7.84 -6.62
CA TYR A 185 -18.69 8.67 -7.38
C TYR A 185 -18.29 10.14 -7.23
N THR A 186 -17.88 10.76 -8.32
CA THR A 186 -17.49 12.17 -8.36
C THR A 186 -18.74 13.03 -8.52
N ILE A 187 -19.11 13.76 -7.48
CA ILE A 187 -20.28 14.64 -7.47
C ILE A 187 -19.95 15.93 -8.22
N ASN A 188 -18.77 16.49 -7.97
CA ASN A 188 -18.21 17.66 -8.65
C ASN A 188 -16.69 17.74 -8.39
N SER A 189 -16.04 18.80 -8.87
CA SER A 189 -14.58 19.02 -8.76
C SER A 189 -14.03 19.02 -7.33
N SER A 190 -14.88 19.17 -6.32
CA SER A 190 -14.47 19.31 -4.91
C SER A 190 -15.08 18.24 -4.01
N ASN A 191 -15.97 17.38 -4.53
CA ASN A 191 -16.74 16.45 -3.73
C ASN A 191 -16.85 15.10 -4.43
N SER A 192 -16.47 14.04 -3.71
CA SER A 192 -16.61 12.65 -4.13
C SER A 192 -17.15 11.81 -2.98
N LEU A 193 -17.98 10.82 -3.31
CA LEU A 193 -18.36 9.76 -2.39
C LEU A 193 -17.48 8.53 -2.67
N ASN A 194 -16.84 7.99 -1.64
CA ASN A 194 -16.07 6.76 -1.74
C ASN A 194 -16.72 5.68 -0.89
N VAL A 195 -16.88 4.48 -1.45
CA VAL A 195 -17.40 3.29 -0.78
C VAL A 195 -16.36 2.20 -0.88
N TYR A 196 -15.94 1.71 0.28
CA TYR A 196 -14.90 0.70 0.43
C TYR A 196 -15.51 -0.61 0.92
N TYR A 197 -14.97 -1.72 0.43
CA TYR A 197 -15.25 -3.05 0.95
C TYR A 197 -13.95 -3.84 0.99
N ALA A 198 -13.76 -4.60 2.04
CA ALA A 198 -12.79 -5.67 2.05
C ALA A 198 -13.22 -6.79 2.98
N GLY A 199 -12.91 -8.01 2.58
CA GLY A 199 -13.34 -9.18 3.33
C GLY A 199 -12.78 -10.48 2.78
N ASN A 200 -12.75 -11.48 3.66
CA ASN A 200 -12.39 -12.84 3.30
C ASN A 200 -13.57 -13.53 2.61
N LEU A 201 -13.30 -14.15 1.46
CA LEU A 201 -14.17 -15.10 0.76
C LEU A 201 -13.91 -16.56 1.16
N GLY A 202 -12.93 -16.79 2.05
CA GLY A 202 -12.52 -18.11 2.53
C GLY A 202 -11.75 -18.03 3.84
N THR A 203 -11.01 -19.09 4.17
CA THR A 203 -10.24 -19.18 5.41
C THR A 203 -8.74 -19.25 5.14
N THR A 204 -7.94 -18.72 6.06
CA THR A 204 -6.47 -18.77 6.02
C THR A 204 -5.99 -19.65 7.18
N GLY A 205 -5.12 -20.62 6.87
CA GLY A 205 -4.64 -21.57 7.87
C GLY A 205 -3.67 -20.97 8.89
N LEU A 206 -3.51 -21.64 10.03
CA LEU A 206 -2.68 -21.19 11.16
C LEU A 206 -1.16 -21.22 10.89
N ASN A 207 -0.75 -22.01 9.91
CA ASN A 207 0.65 -22.14 9.49
C ASN A 207 0.99 -21.24 8.30
N THR A 208 0.03 -20.44 7.84
CA THR A 208 0.25 -19.47 6.77
C THR A 208 1.15 -18.35 7.28
N TYR A 209 2.14 -17.96 6.49
CA TYR A 209 2.94 -16.78 6.78
C TYR A 209 2.17 -15.53 6.35
N ALA A 210 1.96 -14.59 7.26
CA ALA A 210 1.43 -13.26 6.96
C ALA A 210 2.55 -12.26 7.25
N TYR A 211 2.87 -11.39 6.29
CA TYR A 211 3.95 -10.37 6.40
C TYR A 211 5.23 -10.86 7.08
N GLY A 212 6.06 -11.66 6.39
CA GLY A 212 7.47 -11.91 6.77
C GLY A 212 7.73 -12.60 8.14
N ASN A 213 8.42 -13.75 8.10
CA ASN A 213 8.98 -14.50 9.24
C ASN A 213 8.04 -14.92 10.39
N SER A 214 6.74 -14.64 10.31
CA SER A 214 5.77 -14.99 11.34
C SER A 214 4.54 -15.66 10.74
N THR A 215 3.93 -16.60 11.48
CA THR A 215 2.69 -17.26 11.05
C THR A 215 1.46 -16.48 11.51
N THR A 216 0.32 -16.68 10.85
CA THR A 216 -0.99 -16.14 11.29
C THR A 216 -1.29 -16.45 12.76
N ALA A 217 -0.84 -17.61 13.27
CA ALA A 217 -0.96 -17.97 14.68
C ALA A 217 -0.19 -17.02 15.64
N ALA A 218 0.93 -16.46 15.19
CA ALA A 218 1.77 -15.57 15.99
C ALA A 218 1.22 -14.13 16.07
N TYR A 219 0.30 -13.73 15.18
CA TYR A 219 -0.42 -12.46 15.28
C TYR A 219 -1.54 -12.48 16.35
N GLY A 220 -1.84 -13.66 16.92
CA GLY A 220 -2.74 -13.85 18.06
C GLY A 220 -4.12 -14.42 17.71
N PRO A 221 -4.88 -14.91 18.71
CA PRO A 221 -6.14 -15.64 18.52
C PRO A 221 -7.23 -14.86 17.77
N GLN A 222 -7.14 -13.53 17.74
CA GLN A 222 -8.02 -12.65 16.96
C GLN A 222 -7.84 -12.77 15.43
N PHE A 223 -6.69 -13.22 14.93
CA PHE A 223 -6.45 -13.54 13.51
C PHE A 223 -6.62 -15.03 13.20
N VAL A 224 -6.82 -15.85 14.25
CA VAL A 224 -6.95 -17.31 14.22
C VAL A 224 -8.39 -17.76 14.01
N ASN A 225 -9.36 -16.84 14.07
CA ASN A 225 -10.76 -17.21 14.11
C ASN A 225 -11.62 -16.53 13.05
N SER A 226 -11.50 -16.99 11.79
CA SER A 226 -12.64 -17.02 10.89
C SER A 226 -13.34 -18.38 11.01
N GLN A 227 -13.87 -18.71 12.20
CA GLN A 227 -14.94 -19.69 12.30
C GLN A 227 -16.26 -18.97 12.05
N MET A 228 -16.62 -18.83 10.77
CA MET A 228 -18.01 -18.89 10.33
C MET A 228 -18.23 -20.26 9.70
#